data_AF-A0A9W4P5S8-F1
#
_entry.id   AF-A0A9W4P5S8-F1
#
_cell.length_a   1.000
_cell.length_b   1.000
_cell.length_c   1.000
_cell.angle_alpha   90.00
_cell.angle_beta   90.00
_cell.angle_gamma   90.00
#
_symmetry.space_group_name_H-M   'P 1'
#
loop_
_entity.id
_entity.type
_entity.pdbx_description
1 polymer ?
#
loop_
_entity_poly.entity_id
_entity_poly.type
_entity_poly.pdbx_seq_one_letter_code
_entity_poly.pdbx_strand_id
1 'polypeptide(L)'
;MWCDDFRPTNVLLNKDLKITGVVDWEFSYTAPTEFTYAPPWWLLLERPEYWPQDLDDWTDVFDRRLQTFLQAMIDRENAASTKEEERLSGPMRESWESGDFWIAYAGRRGNASDSIYRKKIDQRFFGQTDNVEDAWRERLDLLSDKEKDEMETLVEKKLKEMENMVLAWDPDEYTLSHIDIAKTYTAKQAKKSEGKEQEEGREDKPKSEDNKVEVHSAKARPADPNVEQIAGKLAELAA
;
A
#
# COMPACT_ATOMS: atom_id res chain seq x y z
N MET A 1 22.13 -10.50 -0.41
CA MET A 1 20.72 -10.84 -0.09
C MET A 1 20.13 -9.61 0.58
N TRP A 2 18.94 -9.19 0.16
CA TRP A 2 18.23 -7.99 0.62
C TRP A 2 16.82 -8.36 1.07
N CYS A 3 16.23 -7.62 2.01
CA CYS A 3 14.84 -7.78 2.44
C CYS A 3 14.19 -6.40 2.62
N ASP A 4 13.02 -6.20 2.02
CA ASP A 4 12.33 -4.90 2.04
C ASP A 4 11.54 -4.62 3.32
N ASP A 5 11.37 -5.62 4.18
CA ASP A 5 10.50 -5.53 5.35
C ASP A 5 11.22 -5.73 6.69
N PHE A 6 12.46 -5.26 6.83
CA PHE A 6 13.14 -5.18 8.13
C PHE A 6 12.63 -4.03 9.02
N ARG A 7 11.33 -3.75 8.99
CA ARG A 7 10.67 -2.78 9.86
C ARG A 7 10.64 -3.27 11.31
N PRO A 8 10.54 -2.36 12.31
CA PRO A 8 10.64 -2.74 13.73
C PRO A 8 9.62 -3.79 14.19
N THR A 9 8.48 -3.91 13.51
CA THR A 9 7.45 -4.92 13.82
C THR A 9 7.93 -6.36 13.58
N ASN A 10 8.99 -6.54 12.78
CA ASN A 10 9.57 -7.84 12.45
C ASN A 10 10.81 -8.17 13.31
N VAL A 11 11.11 -7.33 14.32
CA VAL A 11 12.21 -7.53 15.27
C VAL A 11 11.66 -7.95 16.63
N LEU A 12 12.06 -9.13 17.09
CA LEU A 12 11.62 -9.68 18.38
C LEU A 12 12.52 -9.19 19.51
N LEU A 13 11.90 -8.79 20.62
CA LEU A 13 12.58 -8.37 21.85
C LEU A 13 12.23 -9.29 23.02
N ASN A 14 13.20 -9.56 23.89
CA ASN A 14 12.92 -10.19 25.19
C ASN A 14 12.45 -9.15 26.24
N LYS A 15 12.22 -9.63 27.48
CA LYS A 15 11.79 -8.80 28.62
C LYS A 15 12.78 -7.69 28.98
N ASP A 16 14.04 -7.83 28.60
CA ASP A 16 15.13 -6.88 28.86
C ASP A 16 15.40 -5.94 27.66
N LEU A 17 14.46 -5.90 26.69
CA LEU A 17 14.57 -5.11 25.45
C LEU A 17 15.80 -5.48 24.60
N LYS A 18 16.27 -6.72 24.67
CA LYS A 18 17.32 -7.26 23.80
C LYS A 18 16.71 -7.93 22.59
N ILE A 19 17.30 -7.68 21.43
CA ILE A 19 16.94 -8.34 20.18
C ILE A 19 17.21 -9.84 20.31
N THR A 20 16.17 -10.65 20.11
CA THR A 20 16.27 -12.13 20.14
C THR A 20 16.15 -12.78 18.77
N GLY A 21 15.65 -12.05 17.78
CA GLY A 21 15.50 -12.56 16.42
C GLY A 21 14.84 -11.56 15.49
N VAL A 22 14.97 -11.84 14.19
CA VAL A 22 14.29 -11.13 13.11
C VAL A 22 13.46 -12.16 12.36
N VAL A 23 12.19 -11.86 12.14
CA VAL A 23 11.23 -12.74 11.44
C VAL A 23 10.87 -12.15 10.08
N ASP A 24 9.96 -12.81 9.38
CA ASP A 24 9.36 -12.31 8.14
C ASP A 24 10.35 -12.15 6.96
N TRP A 25 11.04 -13.25 6.67
CA TRP A 25 12.05 -13.31 5.60
C TRP A 25 11.45 -13.56 4.21
N GLU A 26 10.13 -13.65 4.07
CA GLU A 26 9.46 -14.01 2.81
C GLU A 26 9.70 -13.00 1.67
N PHE A 27 10.10 -11.77 2.01
CA PHE A 27 10.47 -10.72 1.08
C PHE A 27 11.99 -10.61 0.85
N SER A 28 12.74 -11.70 1.07
CA SER A 28 14.19 -11.71 0.85
C SER A 28 14.57 -12.15 -0.57
N TYR A 29 15.40 -11.37 -1.25
CA TYR A 29 15.83 -11.65 -2.62
C TYR A 29 17.26 -11.15 -2.92
N THR A 30 17.78 -11.47 -4.10
CA THR A 30 19.04 -10.90 -4.60
C THR A 30 18.78 -9.54 -5.21
N ALA A 31 19.35 -8.49 -4.62
CA ALA A 31 19.21 -7.11 -5.09
C ALA A 31 20.59 -6.48 -5.33
N PRO A 32 20.67 -5.38 -6.11
CA PRO A 32 21.86 -4.56 -6.21
C PRO A 32 22.34 -4.10 -4.83
N THR A 33 23.66 -4.05 -4.62
CA THR A 33 24.27 -3.64 -3.34
C THR A 33 23.87 -2.22 -2.98
N GLU A 34 23.63 -1.37 -3.98
CA GLU A 34 23.22 0.02 -3.86
C GLU A 34 21.92 0.21 -3.06
N PHE A 35 21.07 -0.82 -2.96
CA PHE A 35 19.87 -0.76 -2.11
C PHE A 35 20.23 -0.65 -0.63
N THR A 36 21.38 -1.17 -0.21
CA THR A 36 21.89 -1.02 1.17
C THR A 36 22.27 0.41 1.50
N TYR A 37 22.49 1.26 0.49
CA TYR A 37 22.79 2.67 0.67
C TYR A 37 21.52 3.50 0.78
N ALA A 38 20.33 2.97 0.51
CA ALA A 38 19.10 3.71 0.77
C ALA A 38 18.78 3.63 2.27
N PRO A 39 18.64 4.76 2.99
CA PRO A 39 18.17 4.72 4.36
C PRO A 39 16.83 3.96 4.51
N PRO A 40 16.57 3.33 5.66
CA PRO A 40 15.33 2.60 5.86
C PRO A 40 14.11 3.53 5.86
N TRP A 41 13.20 3.37 4.88
CA TRP A 41 11.98 4.18 4.80
C TRP A 41 11.11 4.09 6.07
N TRP A 42 11.19 2.97 6.78
CA TRP A 42 10.40 2.68 7.97
C TRP A 42 10.80 3.48 9.22
N LEU A 43 11.76 4.40 9.15
CA LEU A 43 12.10 5.31 10.26
C LEU A 43 10.89 6.12 10.75
N LEU A 44 9.93 6.41 9.88
CA LEU A 44 8.68 7.10 10.25
C LEU A 44 7.50 6.16 10.50
N LEU A 45 7.69 4.85 10.33
CA LEU A 45 6.67 3.79 10.44
C LEU A 45 5.48 3.90 9.47
N GLU A 46 5.32 5.04 8.81
CA GLU A 46 4.34 5.29 7.74
C GLU A 46 5.05 5.65 6.44
N ARG A 47 4.49 5.18 5.33
CA ARG A 47 5.06 5.38 4.00
C ARG A 47 4.78 6.78 3.47
N PRO A 48 5.65 7.32 2.58
CA PRO A 48 5.41 8.60 1.94
C PRO A 48 4.07 8.66 1.19
N GLU A 49 3.66 7.58 0.52
CA GLU A 49 2.38 7.56 -0.22
C GLU A 49 1.12 7.57 0.66
N TYR A 50 1.25 7.25 1.95
CA TYR A 50 0.15 7.23 2.92
C TYR A 50 0.29 8.34 3.97
N TRP A 51 1.27 9.22 3.79
CA TRP A 51 1.52 10.30 4.74
C TRP A 51 0.35 11.29 4.72
N PRO A 52 -0.23 11.69 5.87
CA PRO A 52 -1.47 12.47 5.89
C PRO A 52 -1.35 13.87 5.30
N GLN A 53 -0.16 14.46 5.33
CA GLN A 53 0.12 15.79 4.80
C GLN A 53 0.48 15.67 3.31
N ASP A 54 1.76 15.68 3.00
CA ASP A 54 2.28 15.47 1.66
C ASP A 54 3.68 14.86 1.70
N LEU A 55 4.24 14.63 0.52
CA LEU A 55 5.57 14.03 0.37
C LEU A 55 6.69 14.94 0.91
N ASP A 56 6.50 16.25 0.91
CA ASP A 56 7.52 17.21 1.35
C ASP A 56 7.57 17.26 2.87
N ASP A 57 6.43 17.28 3.55
CA ASP A 57 6.35 17.13 5.01
C ASP A 57 6.95 15.78 5.45
N TRP A 58 6.63 14.68 4.73
CA TRP A 58 7.28 13.39 4.99
C TRP A 58 8.80 13.49 4.85
N THR A 59 9.29 14.15 3.79
CA THR A 59 10.73 14.34 3.53
C THR A 59 11.39 15.12 4.67
N ASP A 60 10.77 16.20 5.14
CA ASP A 60 11.30 17.05 6.22
C ASP A 60 11.32 16.34 7.57
N VAL A 61 10.29 15.55 7.86
CA VAL A 61 10.25 14.72 9.08
C VAL A 61 11.28 13.60 8.97
N PHE A 62 11.40 12.96 7.80
CA PHE A 62 12.33 11.87 7.56
C PHE A 62 13.77 12.33 7.71
N ASP A 63 14.14 13.46 7.11
CA ASP A 63 15.47 14.05 7.20
C ASP A 63 15.92 14.22 8.66
N ARG A 64 15.06 14.83 9.49
CA ARG A 64 15.34 15.03 10.93
C ARG A 64 15.55 13.71 11.67
N ARG A 65 14.76 12.68 11.38
CA ARG A 65 14.91 11.35 11.99
C ARG A 65 16.13 10.61 11.47
N LEU A 66 16.43 10.77 10.18
CA LEU A 66 17.59 10.20 9.53
C LEU A 66 18.88 10.68 10.19
N GLN A 67 19.00 11.98 10.52
CA GLN A 67 20.20 12.47 11.23
C GLN A 67 20.42 11.75 12.58
N THR A 68 19.35 11.47 13.33
CA THR A 68 19.43 10.73 14.59
C THR A 68 19.85 9.27 14.35
N PHE A 69 19.27 8.62 13.34
CA PHE A 69 19.59 7.26 12.97
C PHE A 69 21.05 7.12 12.50
N LEU A 70 21.51 8.03 11.64
CA LEU A 70 22.89 8.06 11.15
C LEU A 70 23.89 8.25 12.29
N GLN A 71 23.60 9.13 13.25
CA GLN A 71 24.46 9.29 14.43
C GLN A 71 24.58 7.98 15.21
N ALA A 72 23.46 7.31 15.47
CA ALA A 72 23.46 6.03 16.16
C ALA A 72 24.21 4.93 15.39
N MET A 73 24.10 4.92 14.05
CA MET A 73 24.88 4.01 13.20
C MET A 73 26.38 4.30 13.31
N ILE A 74 26.79 5.56 13.19
CA ILE A 74 28.21 5.98 13.29
C ILE A 74 28.79 5.55 14.63
N ASP A 75 28.08 5.78 15.74
CA ASP A 75 28.52 5.37 17.07
C ASP A 75 28.72 3.86 17.18
N ARG A 76 27.85 3.07 16.53
CA ARG A 76 27.93 1.60 16.50
C ARG A 76 29.04 1.09 15.61
N GLU A 77 29.19 1.64 14.42
CA GLU A 77 30.29 1.33 13.50
C GLU A 77 31.65 1.63 14.16
N ASN A 78 31.76 2.77 14.86
CA ASN A 78 32.96 3.14 15.60
C ASN A 78 33.25 2.17 16.75
N ALA A 79 32.24 1.83 17.56
CA ALA A 79 32.38 0.90 18.67
C ALA A 79 32.75 -0.52 18.21
N ALA A 80 32.26 -0.93 17.03
CA ALA A 80 32.58 -2.21 16.41
C ALA A 80 33.92 -2.21 15.64
N SER A 81 34.56 -1.04 15.47
CA SER A 81 35.75 -0.88 14.63
C SER A 81 35.54 -1.42 13.20
N THR A 82 34.35 -1.16 12.65
CA THR A 82 33.97 -1.56 11.29
C THR A 82 34.94 -0.95 10.27
N LYS A 83 35.33 -1.71 9.23
CA LYS A 83 36.19 -1.19 8.18
C LYS A 83 35.44 -0.18 7.33
N GLU A 84 36.15 0.78 6.75
CA GLU A 84 35.51 1.89 6.04
C GLU A 84 34.66 1.43 4.84
N GLU A 85 35.07 0.36 4.17
CA GLU A 85 34.35 -0.24 3.03
C GLU A 85 33.06 -0.95 3.44
N GLU A 86 32.93 -1.29 4.73
CA GLU A 86 31.77 -1.98 5.31
C GLU A 86 30.80 -0.99 5.99
N ARG A 87 31.16 0.30 6.08
CA ARG A 87 30.32 1.34 6.70
C ARG A 87 29.18 1.73 5.77
N LEU A 88 27.98 1.84 6.34
CA LEU A 88 26.79 2.19 5.58
C LEU A 88 26.30 3.60 5.91
N SER A 89 26.70 4.18 7.05
CA SER A 89 26.26 5.51 7.46
C SER A 89 26.61 6.62 6.46
N GLY A 90 27.82 6.58 5.88
CA GLY A 90 28.26 7.52 4.83
C GLY A 90 27.43 7.38 3.55
N PRO A 91 27.42 6.20 2.90
CA PRO A 91 26.61 5.97 1.70
C PRO A 91 25.12 6.26 1.89
N MET A 92 24.56 5.99 3.07
CA MET A 92 23.18 6.33 3.40
C MET A 92 22.89 7.82 3.43
N ARG A 93 23.82 8.61 3.98
CA ARG A 93 23.74 10.07 3.95
C ARG A 93 23.80 10.58 2.52
N GLU A 94 24.79 10.13 1.75
CA GLU A 94 25.00 10.55 0.37
C GLU A 94 23.80 10.20 -0.51
N SER A 95 23.23 9.01 -0.36
CA SER A 95 22.04 8.57 -1.10
C SER A 95 20.81 9.44 -0.83
N TRP A 96 20.64 9.91 0.41
CA TRP A 96 19.57 10.83 0.77
C TRP A 96 19.79 12.22 0.18
N GLU A 97 21.00 12.78 0.34
CA GLU A 97 21.35 14.13 -0.12
C GLU A 97 21.35 14.24 -1.66
N SER A 98 21.79 13.19 -2.36
CA SER A 98 21.78 13.13 -3.82
C SER A 98 20.38 12.88 -4.39
N GLY A 99 19.46 12.32 -3.59
CA GLY A 99 18.16 11.84 -4.02
C GLY A 99 18.17 10.44 -4.66
N ASP A 100 19.29 9.71 -4.61
CA ASP A 100 19.36 8.30 -5.06
C ASP A 100 18.44 7.40 -4.23
N PHE A 101 18.16 7.79 -2.98
CA PHE A 101 17.13 7.16 -2.15
C PHE A 101 15.80 7.03 -2.90
N TRP A 102 15.38 8.07 -3.62
CA TRP A 102 14.10 8.06 -4.34
C TRP A 102 14.11 7.11 -5.53
N ILE A 103 15.24 6.96 -6.21
CA ILE A 103 15.42 5.98 -7.29
C ILE A 103 15.29 4.56 -6.73
N ALA A 104 16.01 4.28 -5.64
CA ALA A 104 15.92 2.99 -4.96
C ALA A 104 14.53 2.74 -4.37
N TYR A 105 13.84 3.78 -3.87
CA TYR A 105 12.48 3.67 -3.35
C TYR A 105 11.47 3.35 -4.47
N ALA A 106 11.47 4.12 -5.55
CA ALA A 106 10.58 3.94 -6.68
C ALA A 106 10.80 2.59 -7.38
N GLY A 107 12.06 2.17 -7.54
CA GLY A 107 12.42 0.89 -8.17
C GLY A 107 11.93 -0.34 -7.40
N ARG A 108 11.66 -0.21 -6.10
CA ARG A 108 11.15 -1.29 -5.24
C ARG A 108 9.64 -1.25 -5.04
N ARG A 109 8.98 -0.14 -5.38
CA ARG A 109 7.58 0.14 -5.03
C ARG A 109 6.79 0.53 -6.28
N GLY A 110 6.22 -0.45 -6.97
CA GLY A 110 5.46 -0.22 -8.20
C GLY A 110 4.27 0.74 -8.03
N ASN A 111 3.56 0.67 -6.90
CA ASN A 111 2.35 1.46 -6.63
C ASN A 111 2.62 2.97 -6.40
N ALA A 112 3.77 3.33 -5.81
CA ALA A 112 4.13 4.72 -5.55
C ALA A 112 5.05 5.31 -6.64
N SER A 113 5.55 4.47 -7.55
CA SER A 113 6.60 4.81 -8.51
C SER A 113 6.31 6.08 -9.31
N ASP A 114 5.11 6.24 -9.88
CA ASP A 114 4.74 7.41 -10.69
C ASP A 114 4.78 8.71 -9.87
N SER A 115 4.15 8.72 -8.69
CA SER A 115 4.12 9.90 -7.82
C SER A 115 5.52 10.33 -7.34
N ILE A 116 6.37 9.37 -6.98
CA ILE A 116 7.75 9.62 -6.55
C ILE A 116 8.60 10.06 -7.74
N TYR A 117 8.42 9.42 -8.90
CA TYR A 117 9.12 9.78 -10.12
C TYR A 117 8.88 11.25 -10.46
N ARG A 118 7.61 11.66 -10.58
CA ARG A 118 7.25 13.04 -10.95
C ARG A 118 7.76 14.07 -9.94
N LYS A 119 7.58 13.79 -8.64
CA LYS A 119 7.89 14.78 -7.58
C LYS A 119 9.35 14.86 -7.18
N LYS A 120 10.11 13.75 -7.24
CA LYS A 120 11.48 13.68 -6.69
C LYS A 120 12.54 13.30 -7.71
N ILE A 121 12.20 12.52 -8.75
CA ILE A 121 13.18 12.01 -9.72
C ILE A 121 13.22 12.88 -10.98
N ASP A 122 12.09 13.16 -11.63
CA ASP A 122 12.02 13.93 -12.89
C ASP A 122 12.73 15.27 -12.76
N GLN A 123 12.40 16.02 -11.71
CA GLN A 123 12.97 17.36 -11.47
C GLN A 123 14.49 17.36 -11.28
N ARG A 124 15.06 16.24 -10.80
CA ARG A 124 16.51 16.10 -10.64
C ARG A 124 17.23 16.01 -11.99
N PHE A 125 16.61 15.38 -12.98
CA PHE A 125 17.23 15.16 -14.30
C PHE A 125 16.85 16.21 -15.33
N PHE A 126 15.65 16.78 -15.23
CA PHE A 126 15.10 17.70 -16.22
C PHE A 126 14.88 19.12 -15.71
N GLY A 127 15.17 19.38 -14.43
CA GLY A 127 15.02 20.68 -13.79
C GLY A 127 13.64 20.92 -13.20
N GLN A 128 13.51 22.06 -12.51
CA GLN A 128 12.24 22.46 -11.89
C GLN A 128 11.20 22.80 -12.96
N THR A 129 9.95 22.45 -12.68
CA THR A 129 8.79 22.68 -13.55
C THR A 129 7.71 23.40 -12.75
N ASP A 130 6.95 24.25 -13.43
CA ASP A 130 5.84 24.98 -12.82
C ASP A 130 4.66 24.06 -12.47
N ASN A 131 4.48 22.97 -13.23
CA ASN A 131 3.44 21.98 -13.00
C ASN A 131 3.96 20.54 -13.13
N VAL A 132 4.16 19.90 -11.99
CA VAL A 132 4.66 18.52 -11.88
C VAL A 132 3.77 17.51 -12.61
N GLU A 133 2.46 17.75 -12.66
CA GLU A 133 1.51 16.82 -13.29
C GLU A 133 1.53 16.89 -14.82
N ASP A 134 1.89 18.04 -15.40
CA ASP A 134 1.97 18.26 -16.84
C ASP A 134 3.41 18.19 -17.40
N ALA A 135 4.42 18.14 -16.53
CA ALA A 135 5.83 18.12 -16.91
C ALA A 135 6.18 17.02 -17.92
N TRP A 136 5.52 15.86 -17.83
CA TRP A 136 5.71 14.75 -18.79
C TRP A 136 5.40 15.13 -20.24
N ARG A 137 4.54 16.13 -20.48
CA ARG A 137 4.22 16.61 -21.84
C ARG A 137 5.44 17.23 -22.51
N GLU A 138 6.22 18.00 -21.76
CA GLU A 138 7.49 18.56 -22.24
C GLU A 138 8.52 17.44 -22.49
N ARG A 139 8.47 16.35 -21.71
CA ARG A 139 9.37 15.20 -21.90
C ARG A 139 9.07 14.43 -23.19
N LEU A 140 7.86 14.53 -23.76
CA LEU A 140 7.57 13.96 -25.07
C LEU A 140 8.45 14.56 -26.16
N ASP A 141 8.91 15.81 -26.01
CA ASP A 141 9.81 16.44 -26.99
C ASP A 141 11.22 15.86 -26.99
N LEU A 142 11.56 15.03 -25.99
CA LEU A 142 12.81 14.28 -25.95
C LEU A 142 12.77 13.01 -26.81
N LEU A 143 11.57 12.54 -27.16
CA LEU A 143 11.39 11.37 -28.02
C LEU A 143 11.63 11.75 -29.48
N SER A 144 12.31 10.86 -30.22
CA SER A 144 12.43 10.96 -31.67
C SER A 144 11.07 10.78 -32.36
N ASP A 145 10.95 11.28 -33.58
CA ASP A 145 9.71 11.10 -34.38
C ASP A 145 9.33 9.62 -34.52
N LYS A 146 10.33 8.74 -34.67
CA LYS A 146 10.13 7.29 -34.71
C LYS A 146 9.52 6.73 -33.43
N GLU A 147 10.00 7.17 -32.26
CA GLU A 147 9.48 6.73 -30.96
C GLU A 147 8.06 7.25 -30.73
N LYS A 148 7.77 8.48 -31.17
CA LYS A 148 6.41 9.05 -31.14
C LYS A 148 5.45 8.24 -32.02
N ASP A 149 5.85 7.90 -33.24
CA ASP A 149 5.06 7.07 -34.15
C ASP A 149 4.80 5.65 -33.60
N GLU A 150 5.81 5.05 -32.95
CA GLU A 150 5.68 3.75 -32.29
C GLU A 150 4.70 3.79 -31.10
N MET A 151 4.75 4.87 -30.31
CA MET A 151 3.82 5.11 -29.21
C MET A 151 2.37 5.23 -29.72
N GLU A 152 2.13 6.04 -30.75
CA GLU A 152 0.79 6.18 -31.35
C GLU A 152 0.27 4.85 -31.90
N THR A 153 1.13 4.09 -32.58
CA THR A 153 0.79 2.73 -33.07
C THR A 153 0.38 1.79 -31.93
N LEU A 154 1.08 1.87 -30.79
CA LEU A 154 0.77 1.07 -29.60
C LEU A 154 -0.58 1.49 -28.99
N VAL A 155 -0.85 2.79 -28.90
CA VAL A 155 -2.12 3.35 -28.38
C VAL A 155 -3.28 2.89 -29.26
N GLU A 156 -3.18 3.04 -30.58
CA GLU A 156 -4.21 2.58 -31.52
C GLU A 156 -4.49 1.07 -31.38
N LYS A 157 -3.43 0.26 -31.27
CA LYS A 157 -3.55 -1.18 -31.08
C LYS A 157 -4.28 -1.48 -29.77
N LYS A 158 -3.92 -0.81 -28.67
CA LYS A 158 -4.54 -1.03 -27.35
C LYS A 158 -6.00 -0.60 -27.32
N LEU A 159 -6.37 0.48 -28.01
CA LEU A 159 -7.77 0.91 -28.14
C LEU A 159 -8.60 -0.11 -28.92
N LYS A 160 -8.07 -0.66 -30.04
CA LYS A 160 -8.74 -1.74 -30.81
C LYS A 160 -8.86 -3.05 -30.02
N GLU A 161 -7.83 -3.40 -29.24
CA GLU A 161 -7.89 -4.54 -28.34
C GLU A 161 -8.98 -4.34 -27.28
N MET A 162 -9.09 -3.14 -26.71
CA MET A 162 -10.08 -2.82 -25.68
C MET A 162 -11.53 -2.98 -26.15
N GLU A 163 -11.83 -2.71 -27.42
CA GLU A 163 -13.17 -2.92 -28.00
C GLU A 163 -13.63 -4.39 -27.94
N ASN A 164 -12.68 -5.32 -27.99
CA ASN A 164 -12.94 -6.77 -28.01
C ASN A 164 -12.49 -7.46 -26.73
N MET A 165 -11.92 -6.72 -25.78
CA MET A 165 -11.38 -7.28 -24.54
C MET A 165 -12.52 -7.56 -23.57
N VAL A 166 -12.82 -8.85 -23.39
CA VAL A 166 -13.68 -9.28 -22.29
C VAL A 166 -12.88 -9.13 -21.01
N LEU A 167 -13.26 -8.18 -20.15
CA LEU A 167 -12.77 -8.08 -18.77
C LEU A 167 -13.35 -9.24 -17.95
N ALA A 168 -12.88 -10.45 -18.24
CA ALA A 168 -13.23 -11.63 -17.46
C ALA A 168 -12.31 -11.66 -16.24
N TRP A 169 -12.88 -11.27 -15.10
CA TRP A 169 -12.25 -11.56 -13.81
C TRP A 169 -12.49 -13.03 -13.47
N ASP A 170 -11.42 -13.77 -13.20
CA ASP A 170 -11.46 -15.18 -12.82
C ASP A 170 -11.35 -15.29 -11.29
N PRO A 171 -12.49 -15.38 -10.55
CA PRO A 171 -12.46 -15.53 -9.11
C PRO A 171 -11.74 -16.80 -8.70
N ASP A 172 -10.90 -16.69 -7.67
CA ASP A 172 -10.44 -17.89 -6.97
C ASP A 172 -11.60 -18.58 -6.22
N GLU A 173 -11.36 -19.84 -5.83
CA GLU A 173 -12.33 -20.68 -5.13
C GLU A 173 -12.80 -20.03 -3.80
N TYR A 174 -11.89 -19.28 -3.15
CA TYR A 174 -12.21 -18.51 -1.95
C TYR A 174 -13.27 -17.44 -2.24
N THR A 175 -13.11 -16.66 -3.31
CA THR A 175 -14.04 -15.58 -3.60
C THR A 175 -15.39 -16.11 -4.11
N LEU A 176 -15.38 -17.19 -4.90
CA LEU A 176 -16.61 -17.89 -5.28
C LEU A 176 -17.41 -18.33 -4.05
N SER A 177 -16.75 -18.92 -3.05
CA SER A 177 -17.44 -19.36 -1.83
C SER A 177 -18.09 -18.21 -1.06
N HIS A 178 -17.45 -17.04 -1.02
CA HIS A 178 -18.00 -15.85 -0.36
C HIS A 178 -19.16 -15.23 -1.13
N ILE A 179 -19.10 -15.25 -2.46
CA ILE A 179 -20.22 -14.84 -3.32
C ILE A 179 -21.44 -15.73 -3.06
N ASP A 180 -21.25 -17.04 -2.94
CA ASP A 180 -22.35 -17.98 -2.68
C ASP A 180 -22.96 -17.80 -1.28
N ILE A 181 -22.13 -17.54 -0.27
CA ILE A 181 -22.58 -17.18 1.09
C ILE A 181 -23.42 -15.91 1.05
N ALA A 182 -22.95 -14.87 0.35
CA ALA A 182 -23.68 -13.62 0.21
C ALA A 182 -25.03 -13.85 -0.48
N LYS A 183 -25.05 -14.59 -1.60
CA LYS A 183 -26.30 -14.93 -2.32
C LYS A 183 -27.29 -15.70 -1.45
N THR A 184 -26.84 -16.69 -0.68
CA THR A 184 -27.71 -17.45 0.22
C THR A 184 -28.26 -16.59 1.36
N TYR A 185 -27.47 -15.64 1.87
CA TYR A 185 -27.93 -14.69 2.88
C TYR A 185 -29.01 -13.76 2.33
N THR A 186 -28.80 -13.19 1.14
CA THR A 186 -29.78 -12.32 0.47
C THR A 186 -31.08 -13.05 0.15
N ALA A 187 -31.00 -14.30 -0.34
CA ALA A 187 -32.18 -15.12 -0.61
C ALA A 187 -32.97 -15.47 0.67
N LYS A 188 -32.28 -15.66 1.80
CA LYS A 188 -32.91 -15.87 3.11
C LYS A 188 -33.59 -14.59 3.63
N GLN A 189 -32.98 -13.43 3.41
CA GLN A 189 -33.56 -12.12 3.76
C GLN A 189 -34.86 -11.87 2.97
N ALA A 190 -34.84 -12.08 1.65
CA ALA A 190 -36.01 -11.89 0.77
C ALA A 190 -37.19 -12.80 1.16
N LYS A 191 -36.93 -14.07 1.51
CA LYS A 191 -37.98 -14.98 2.01
C LYS A 191 -38.54 -14.58 3.37
N LYS A 192 -37.74 -13.89 4.19
CA LYS A 192 -38.15 -13.41 5.52
C LYS A 192 -38.98 -12.12 5.45
N SER A 193 -38.79 -11.30 4.42
CA SER A 193 -39.68 -10.18 4.10
C SER A 193 -41.01 -10.65 3.51
N GLU A 194 -41.01 -11.63 2.60
CA GLU A 194 -42.25 -12.20 2.02
C GLU A 194 -43.09 -12.97 3.07
N GLY A 195 -42.44 -13.64 4.02
CA GLY A 195 -43.13 -14.32 5.13
C GLY A 195 -43.79 -13.37 6.14
N LYS A 196 -43.31 -12.11 6.25
CA LYS A 196 -43.93 -11.11 7.13
C LYS A 196 -45.18 -10.48 6.51
N GLU A 197 -45.27 -10.37 5.19
CA GLU A 197 -46.48 -9.87 4.52
C GLU A 197 -47.67 -10.86 4.60
N GLN A 198 -47.43 -12.13 4.90
CA GLN A 198 -48.50 -13.13 5.10
C GLN A 198 -48.98 -13.27 6.56
N GLU A 199 -48.31 -12.63 7.54
CA GLU A 199 -48.68 -12.69 8.97
C GLU A 199 -49.33 -11.41 9.52
N GLU A 200 -49.56 -10.35 8.73
CA GLU A 200 -50.30 -9.14 9.15
C GLU A 200 -51.84 -9.30 9.09
N GLY A 201 -52.34 -10.52 9.34
CA GLY A 201 -53.77 -10.88 9.26
C GLY A 201 -54.44 -11.31 10.56
N ARG A 202 -53.82 -11.14 11.73
CA ARG A 202 -54.47 -11.44 13.02
C ARG A 202 -53.94 -10.54 14.14
N GLU A 203 -54.67 -9.46 14.41
CA GLU A 203 -54.53 -8.67 15.64
C GLU A 203 -55.03 -9.48 16.85
N ASP A 204 -54.25 -9.51 17.93
CA ASP A 204 -54.80 -9.28 19.27
C ASP A 204 -53.74 -8.85 20.30
N LYS A 205 -54.22 -8.04 21.26
CA LYS A 205 -53.53 -7.07 22.14
C LYS A 205 -52.60 -7.62 23.26
N PRO A 206 -51.81 -6.74 23.92
CA PRO A 206 -50.55 -7.09 24.58
C PRO A 206 -50.71 -7.56 26.03
N LYS A 207 -49.75 -8.38 26.50
CA LYS A 207 -49.48 -8.57 27.93
C LYS A 207 -47.98 -8.57 28.23
N SER A 208 -47.71 -8.05 29.42
CA SER A 208 -46.45 -7.67 30.03
C SER A 208 -45.68 -8.83 30.67
N GLU A 209 -44.44 -8.50 31.06
CA GLU A 209 -43.56 -9.10 32.08
C GLU A 209 -42.54 -10.18 31.65
N ASP A 210 -41.28 -9.73 31.71
CA ASP A 210 -40.11 -10.35 32.33
C ASP A 210 -39.77 -11.82 32.04
N ASN A 211 -38.70 -12.02 31.26
CA ASN A 211 -37.56 -12.78 31.79
C ASN A 211 -36.23 -12.45 31.10
N LYS A 212 -35.20 -12.37 31.93
CA LYS A 212 -33.84 -11.92 31.68
C LYS A 212 -32.94 -13.16 31.50
N VAL A 213 -32.21 -13.29 30.38
CA VAL A 213 -30.94 -14.05 30.34
C VAL A 213 -29.96 -13.36 29.39
N GLU A 214 -28.76 -13.15 29.90
CA GLU A 214 -27.61 -12.47 29.31
C GLU A 214 -27.05 -13.16 28.07
N VAL A 215 -26.60 -12.36 27.09
CA VAL A 215 -25.49 -12.75 26.20
C VAL A 215 -24.45 -11.63 26.25
N HIS A 216 -23.24 -12.01 26.64
CA HIS A 216 -22.09 -11.16 26.85
C HIS A 216 -21.79 -10.23 25.65
N SER A 217 -21.49 -8.99 26.01
CA SER A 217 -20.93 -7.97 25.14
C SER A 217 -19.57 -8.39 24.58
N ALA A 218 -19.47 -8.64 23.28
CA ALA A 218 -18.22 -8.46 22.55
C ALA A 218 -18.20 -7.03 22.00
N LYS A 219 -17.22 -6.24 22.46
CA LYS A 219 -16.97 -4.85 22.05
C LYS A 219 -16.93 -4.72 20.52
N ALA A 220 -17.71 -3.78 20.01
CA ALA A 220 -17.62 -3.26 18.65
C ALA A 220 -16.19 -2.79 18.33
N ARG A 221 -15.64 -3.26 17.21
CA ARG A 221 -14.52 -2.62 16.50
C ARG A 221 -15.11 -1.62 15.49
N PRO A 222 -14.46 -0.48 15.24
CA PRO A 222 -14.96 0.49 14.28
C PRO A 222 -14.69 0.01 12.84
N ALA A 223 -15.68 0.22 11.97
CA ALA A 223 -15.70 -0.06 10.53
C ALA A 223 -15.83 -1.54 10.11
N ASP A 224 -16.97 -2.17 10.44
CA ASP A 224 -17.53 -3.16 9.52
C ASP A 224 -18.11 -2.40 8.32
N PRO A 225 -17.59 -2.58 7.10
CA PRO A 225 -18.25 -2.03 5.92
C PRO A 225 -19.64 -2.68 5.80
N ASN A 226 -20.66 -1.86 5.59
CA ASN A 226 -22.04 -2.32 5.48
C ASN A 226 -22.11 -3.41 4.39
N VAL A 227 -22.36 -4.65 4.83
CA VAL A 227 -22.38 -5.85 3.97
C VAL A 227 -23.39 -5.69 2.83
N GLU A 228 -24.46 -4.92 3.04
CA GLU A 228 -25.44 -4.58 2.00
C GLU A 228 -24.84 -3.67 0.92
N GLN A 229 -23.94 -2.77 1.30
CA GLN A 229 -23.27 -1.85 0.38
C GLN A 229 -22.18 -2.55 -0.45
N ILE A 230 -21.53 -3.58 0.13
CA ILE A 230 -20.60 -4.47 -0.60
C ILE A 230 -21.37 -5.39 -1.55
N ALA A 231 -22.48 -5.99 -1.11
CA ALA A 231 -23.30 -6.88 -1.93
C ALA A 231 -23.91 -6.15 -3.14
N GLY A 232 -24.35 -4.89 -2.97
CA GLY A 232 -24.84 -4.06 -4.07
C GLY A 232 -23.77 -3.77 -5.13
N LYS A 233 -22.56 -3.38 -4.70
CA LYS A 233 -21.45 -3.10 -5.63
C LYS A 233 -20.94 -4.34 -6.36
N LEU A 234 -20.98 -5.51 -5.71
CA LEU A 234 -20.57 -6.78 -6.33
C LEU A 234 -21.57 -7.28 -7.38
N ALA A 235 -22.86 -6.95 -7.26
CA ALA A 235 -23.86 -7.29 -8.27
C ALA A 235 -23.75 -6.39 -9.53
N GLU A 236 -23.41 -5.11 -9.37
CA GLU A 236 -23.15 -4.20 -10.50
C GLU A 236 -21.85 -4.53 -11.25
N LEU A 237 -20.84 -5.07 -10.57
CA LEU A 237 -19.58 -5.51 -11.20
C LEU A 237 -19.70 -6.86 -11.93
N ALA A 238 -20.76 -7.62 -11.69
CA ALA A 238 -20.99 -8.94 -12.28
C ALA A 238 -22.01 -8.93 -13.44
N ALA A 239 -22.50 -7.75 -13.84
CA ALA A 239 -23.45 -7.54 -14.95
C ALA A 239 -22.76 -6.81 -16.12
#